data_AF-A0A970QI97-F1
#
_entry.id   AF-A0A970QI97-F1
#
_cell.length_a   1.000
_cell.length_b   1.000
_cell.length_c   1.000
_cell.angle_alpha   90.00
_cell.angle_beta   90.00
_cell.angle_gamma   90.00
#
_symmetry.space_group_name_H-M   'P 1'
#
loop_
_entity.id
_entity.type
_entity.pdbx_description
1 polymer ?
#
loop_
_entity_poly.entity_id
_entity_poly.type
_entity_poly.pdbx_seq_one_letter_code
_entity_poly.pdbx_strand_id
1 'polypeptide(L)'
;MTDSSDISKEQIPTAAPTAPWVKVVLLWLIIALPFALFNWVHFPRYQHQQLRLPESFPAYAENLPEDYAMEVLRQGVAQFNPPWDVPYLRLAALEQRRGNDQKAAFLTARARWYSLLSDTPVDREALSILTREQADAYIDMSRFCGQGIPVAAASFCKALDLSGLSDSWSVARQIALFTLSGSAVAAGTWQCADEAYRGLPLVCYSGGGRDKRRGVHIFVGDQDLTSRERGMHVVFVDAKTGTAFESDCFDLWGHMKEGLRMIQVLEGAPEGCIGLFAVCDEASVFMTNAMESALLQFGIDKTPIAGGESHIIGLRSSFAAIGIKGAPSGTALQSRSPEYFQGRRGHPVICALFPVETTP
;
A
#
# COMPACT_ATOMS: atom_id res chain seq x y z
N MET A 1 -64.42 -80.38 -17.27
CA MET A 1 -63.12 -80.99 -16.89
C MET A 1 -62.04 -80.13 -17.51
N THR A 2 -61.62 -79.07 -16.81
CA THR A 2 -60.52 -79.05 -15.82
C THR A 2 -59.17 -79.22 -16.50
N ASP A 3 -58.44 -78.13 -16.69
CA ASP A 3 -57.19 -77.99 -15.92
C ASP A 3 -56.77 -76.53 -15.82
N SER A 4 -56.73 -76.06 -14.57
CA SER A 4 -56.33 -74.72 -14.16
C SER A 4 -54.84 -74.80 -13.84
N SER A 5 -54.02 -74.24 -14.71
CA SER A 5 -52.58 -74.12 -14.53
C SER A 5 -52.25 -73.26 -13.31
N ASP A 6 -51.76 -73.91 -12.26
CA ASP A 6 -51.27 -73.31 -11.01
C ASP A 6 -50.02 -72.47 -11.30
N ILE A 7 -50.19 -71.14 -11.27
CA ILE A 7 -49.09 -70.17 -11.31
C ILE A 7 -48.43 -70.21 -9.94
N SER A 8 -47.29 -70.88 -9.85
CA SER A 8 -46.42 -70.89 -8.68
C SER A 8 -46.07 -69.46 -8.26
N LYS A 9 -46.72 -68.98 -7.20
CA LYS A 9 -46.42 -67.70 -6.54
C LYS A 9 -45.02 -67.77 -5.96
N GLU A 10 -44.08 -67.18 -6.69
CA GLU A 10 -42.72 -66.94 -6.25
C GLU A 10 -42.78 -66.17 -4.91
N GLN A 11 -42.37 -66.83 -3.83
CA GLN A 11 -42.33 -66.23 -2.49
C GLN A 11 -41.27 -65.14 -2.50
N ILE A 12 -41.69 -63.90 -2.75
CA ILE A 12 -40.83 -62.72 -2.64
C ILE A 12 -40.35 -62.67 -1.18
N PRO A 13 -39.03 -62.76 -0.92
CA PRO A 13 -38.53 -62.76 0.44
C PRO A 13 -38.89 -61.45 1.13
N THR A 14 -39.68 -61.54 2.19
CA THR A 14 -40.09 -60.40 3.01
C THR A 14 -38.85 -59.88 3.75
N ALA A 15 -38.27 -58.79 3.27
CA ALA A 15 -37.13 -58.16 3.92
C ALA A 15 -37.48 -57.81 5.38
N ALA A 16 -36.64 -58.25 6.32
CA ALA A 16 -36.84 -57.97 7.73
C ALA A 16 -36.92 -56.45 7.98
N PRO A 17 -37.82 -55.98 8.86
CA PRO A 17 -38.01 -54.55 9.11
C PRO A 17 -36.71 -53.95 9.66
N THR A 18 -36.07 -53.10 8.87
CA THR A 18 -34.91 -52.33 9.32
C THR A 18 -35.35 -51.34 10.39
N ALA A 19 -34.66 -51.37 11.54
CA ALA A 19 -34.98 -50.49 12.65
C ALA A 19 -34.91 -49.01 12.22
N PRO A 20 -35.87 -48.15 12.62
CA PRO A 20 -35.97 -46.77 12.13
C PRO A 20 -34.68 -45.93 12.29
N TRP A 21 -33.91 -46.17 13.36
CA TRP A 21 -32.66 -45.47 13.62
C TRP A 21 -31.55 -45.80 12.60
N VAL A 22 -31.55 -47.01 12.02
CA VAL A 22 -30.57 -47.42 11.01
C VAL A 22 -30.72 -46.59 9.75
N LYS A 23 -31.96 -46.28 9.34
CA LYS A 23 -32.24 -45.41 8.19
C LYS A 23 -31.77 -43.98 8.43
N VAL A 24 -31.97 -43.47 9.65
CA VAL A 24 -31.50 -42.14 10.06
C VAL A 24 -29.97 -42.07 10.03
N VAL A 25 -29.28 -43.07 10.59
CA VAL A 25 -27.81 -43.14 10.56
C VAL A 25 -27.27 -43.23 9.13
N LEU A 26 -27.86 -44.07 8.28
CA LEU A 26 -27.46 -44.19 6.87
C LEU A 26 -27.66 -42.86 6.13
N LEU A 27 -28.78 -42.17 6.34
CA LEU A 27 -29.03 -40.86 5.74
C LEU A 27 -27.98 -39.83 6.21
N TRP A 28 -27.67 -39.79 7.50
CA TRP A 28 -26.63 -38.92 8.03
C TRP A 28 -25.26 -39.24 7.46
N LEU A 29 -24.90 -40.52 7.31
CA LEU A 29 -23.65 -40.91 6.67
C LEU A 29 -23.60 -40.46 5.21
N ILE A 30 -24.70 -40.64 4.46
CA ILE A 30 -24.79 -40.20 3.05
C ILE A 30 -24.61 -38.68 2.91
N ILE A 31 -25.01 -37.88 3.90
CA ILE A 31 -24.82 -36.42 3.89
C ILE A 31 -23.43 -36.03 4.42
N ALA A 32 -22.99 -36.64 5.51
CA ALA A 32 -21.75 -36.30 6.20
C ALA A 32 -20.50 -36.71 5.40
N LEU A 33 -20.52 -37.85 4.70
CA LEU A 33 -19.37 -38.32 3.92
C LEU A 33 -19.00 -37.37 2.77
N PRO A 34 -19.93 -36.94 1.90
CA PRO A 34 -19.63 -35.96 0.85
C PRO A 34 -19.18 -34.62 1.42
N PHE A 35 -19.77 -34.16 2.53
CA PHE A 35 -19.34 -32.92 3.18
C PHE A 35 -17.93 -33.03 3.77
N ALA A 36 -17.60 -34.14 4.44
CA ALA A 36 -16.26 -34.41 4.95
C ALA A 36 -15.25 -34.54 3.81
N LEU A 37 -15.60 -35.24 2.73
CA LEU A 37 -14.77 -35.39 1.53
C LEU A 37 -14.55 -34.04 0.83
N PHE A 38 -15.60 -33.24 0.68
CA PHE A 38 -15.52 -31.88 0.14
C PHE A 38 -14.58 -31.05 0.99
N ASN A 39 -14.72 -31.01 2.32
CA ASN A 39 -13.84 -30.24 3.18
C ASN A 39 -12.39 -30.76 3.13
N TRP A 40 -12.18 -32.08 3.11
CA TRP A 40 -10.84 -32.66 3.04
C TRP A 40 -10.10 -32.32 1.75
N VAL A 41 -10.81 -32.21 0.62
CA VAL A 41 -10.21 -31.83 -0.68
C VAL A 41 -10.14 -30.31 -0.86
N HIS A 42 -11.22 -29.61 -0.51
CA HIS A 42 -11.38 -28.19 -0.75
C HIS A 42 -10.54 -27.36 0.21
N PHE A 43 -10.49 -27.70 1.51
CA PHE A 43 -9.83 -26.88 2.51
C PHE A 43 -8.32 -26.76 2.29
N PRO A 44 -7.55 -27.83 1.99
CA PRO A 44 -6.14 -27.70 1.65
C PRO A 44 -5.91 -26.90 0.36
N ARG A 45 -6.76 -27.09 -0.66
CA ARG A 45 -6.67 -26.32 -1.92
C ARG A 45 -6.97 -24.85 -1.70
N TYR A 46 -8.00 -24.55 -0.90
CA TYR A 46 -8.37 -23.20 -0.52
C TYR A 46 -7.25 -22.54 0.28
N GLN A 47 -6.68 -23.22 1.28
CA GLN A 47 -5.52 -22.72 2.02
C GLN A 47 -4.33 -22.46 1.10
N HIS A 48 -4.04 -23.37 0.16
CA HIS A 48 -2.99 -23.18 -0.83
C HIS A 48 -3.24 -22.00 -1.77
N GLN A 49 -4.50 -21.79 -2.19
CA GLN A 49 -4.90 -20.63 -2.98
C GLN A 49 -4.79 -19.34 -2.18
N GLN A 50 -5.21 -19.34 -0.91
CA GLN A 50 -5.10 -18.21 0.00
C GLN A 50 -3.65 -17.83 0.24
N LEU A 51 -2.75 -18.80 0.44
CA LEU A 51 -1.31 -18.55 0.56
C LEU A 51 -0.71 -17.97 -0.73
N ARG A 52 -1.30 -18.23 -1.89
CA ARG A 52 -0.88 -17.67 -3.17
C ARG A 52 -1.46 -16.30 -3.46
N LEU A 53 -2.41 -15.80 -2.67
CA LEU A 53 -2.84 -14.42 -2.79
C LEU A 53 -1.64 -13.51 -2.47
N PRO A 54 -1.38 -12.47 -3.27
CA PRO A 54 -0.28 -11.55 -3.03
C PRO A 54 -0.28 -10.97 -1.60
N GLU A 55 -1.45 -10.75 -1.02
CA GLU A 55 -1.60 -10.22 0.36
C GLU A 55 -1.18 -11.22 1.46
N SER A 56 -1.11 -12.52 1.15
CA SER A 56 -0.69 -13.58 2.07
C SER A 56 0.81 -13.84 2.05
N PHE A 57 1.59 -12.99 1.38
CA PHE A 57 3.04 -13.13 1.23
C PHE A 57 3.80 -13.42 2.55
N PRO A 58 3.42 -12.90 3.73
CA PRO A 58 4.14 -13.20 4.96
C PRO A 58 3.98 -14.66 5.37
N ALA A 59 2.76 -15.19 5.28
CA ALA A 59 2.45 -16.60 5.58
C ALA A 59 3.03 -17.52 4.51
N TYR A 60 3.02 -17.10 3.24
CA TYR A 60 3.66 -17.86 2.16
C TYR A 60 5.17 -18.00 2.39
N ALA A 61 5.84 -16.91 2.78
CA ALA A 61 7.28 -16.90 3.03
C ALA A 61 7.74 -17.86 4.14
N GLU A 62 6.87 -18.25 5.09
CA GLU A 62 7.20 -19.25 6.13
C GLU A 62 7.51 -20.63 5.55
N ASN A 63 6.96 -20.94 4.38
CA ASN A 63 7.04 -22.25 3.77
C ASN A 63 8.12 -22.31 2.68
N LEU A 64 8.93 -21.26 2.53
CA LEU A 64 9.95 -21.13 1.51
C LEU A 64 11.36 -21.25 2.09
N PRO A 65 12.36 -21.69 1.29
CA PRO A 65 13.77 -21.52 1.65
C PRO A 65 14.11 -20.04 1.86
N GLU A 66 15.11 -19.75 2.71
CA GLU A 66 15.43 -18.39 3.17
C GLU A 66 15.58 -17.36 2.05
N ASP A 67 16.27 -17.71 0.97
CA ASP A 67 16.50 -16.81 -0.18
C ASP A 67 15.20 -16.40 -0.87
N TYR A 68 14.30 -17.37 -1.09
CA TYR A 68 12.99 -17.12 -1.70
C TYR A 68 12.05 -16.41 -0.72
N ALA A 69 12.08 -16.76 0.57
CA ALA A 69 11.31 -16.10 1.60
C ALA A 69 11.67 -14.61 1.69
N MET A 70 12.96 -14.29 1.64
CA MET A 70 13.45 -12.91 1.66
C MET A 70 12.98 -12.12 0.44
N GLU A 71 13.04 -12.71 -0.76
CA GLU A 71 12.58 -12.05 -1.99
C GLU A 71 11.07 -11.81 -1.96
N VAL A 72 10.27 -12.82 -1.58
CA VAL A 72 8.82 -12.69 -1.42
C VAL A 72 8.45 -11.61 -0.39
N LEU A 73 9.17 -11.55 0.74
CA LEU A 73 8.96 -10.51 1.75
C LEU A 73 9.34 -9.12 1.24
N ARG A 74 10.44 -8.98 0.49
CA ARG A 74 10.85 -7.70 -0.10
C ARG A 74 9.82 -7.20 -1.12
N GLN A 75 9.41 -8.08 -2.04
CA GLN A 75 8.40 -7.77 -3.04
C GLN A 75 7.06 -7.43 -2.38
N GLY A 76 6.59 -8.24 -1.43
CA GLY A 76 5.34 -7.98 -0.72
C GLY A 76 5.38 -6.69 0.11
N VAL A 77 6.48 -6.39 0.80
CA VAL A 77 6.65 -5.12 1.53
C VAL A 77 6.65 -3.93 0.58
N ALA A 78 7.39 -3.99 -0.53
CA ALA A 78 7.41 -2.93 -1.54
C ALA A 78 6.03 -2.75 -2.19
N GLN A 79 5.32 -3.86 -2.41
CA GLN A 79 4.03 -3.87 -3.09
C GLN A 79 2.85 -3.48 -2.20
N PHE A 80 2.85 -3.81 -0.92
CA PHE A 80 1.69 -3.57 -0.07
C PHE A 80 1.92 -2.49 0.96
N ASN A 81 3.19 -2.19 1.27
CA ASN A 81 3.59 -1.30 2.34
C ASN A 81 2.75 -1.54 3.61
N PRO A 82 2.69 -2.78 4.10
CA PRO A 82 1.62 -3.19 4.99
C PRO A 82 1.69 -2.46 6.35
N PRO A 83 0.56 -2.00 6.92
CA PRO A 83 0.46 -1.47 8.27
C PRO A 83 0.58 -2.57 9.35
N TRP A 84 1.56 -3.47 9.23
CA TRP A 84 1.69 -4.68 10.03
C TRP A 84 3.15 -4.98 10.33
N ASP A 85 3.47 -5.32 11.58
CA ASP A 85 4.83 -5.56 12.08
C ASP A 85 5.48 -6.85 11.57
N VAL A 86 4.72 -7.95 11.48
CA VAL A 86 5.24 -9.31 11.17
C VAL A 86 6.10 -9.38 9.89
N PRO A 87 5.69 -8.81 8.74
CA PRO A 87 6.51 -8.86 7.52
C PRO A 87 7.90 -8.24 7.73
N TYR A 88 7.97 -7.13 8.49
CA TYR A 88 9.23 -6.43 8.75
C TYR A 88 10.10 -7.18 9.75
N LEU A 89 9.54 -7.77 10.82
CA LEU A 89 10.31 -8.60 11.76
C LEU A 89 10.95 -9.80 11.06
N ARG A 90 10.21 -10.47 10.18
CA ARG A 90 10.71 -11.61 9.44
C ARG A 90 11.80 -11.22 8.46
N LEU A 91 11.59 -10.14 7.72
CA LEU A 91 12.60 -9.64 6.80
C LEU A 91 13.85 -9.18 7.57
N ALA A 92 13.70 -8.53 8.73
CA ALA A 92 14.82 -8.14 9.59
C ALA A 92 15.66 -9.35 10.02
N ALA A 93 15.03 -10.44 10.46
CA ALA A 93 15.73 -11.66 10.86
C ALA A 93 16.50 -12.32 9.71
N LEU A 94 15.99 -12.24 8.47
CA LEU A 94 16.68 -12.73 7.27
C LEU A 94 17.87 -11.83 6.89
N GLU A 95 17.70 -10.50 6.94
CA GLU A 95 18.79 -9.56 6.67
C GLU A 95 19.91 -9.68 7.71
N GLN A 96 19.57 -9.88 8.99
CA GLN A 96 20.53 -10.08 10.07
C GLN A 96 21.37 -11.36 9.85
N ARG A 97 20.73 -12.47 9.45
CA ARG A 97 21.45 -13.72 9.13
C ARG A 97 22.41 -13.58 7.94
N ARG A 98 22.14 -12.63 7.03
CA ARG A 98 23.05 -12.28 5.93
C ARG A 98 24.11 -11.25 6.30
N GLY A 99 24.17 -10.82 7.56
CA GLY A 99 25.13 -9.81 8.05
C GLY A 99 24.79 -8.38 7.65
N ASN A 100 23.55 -8.10 7.23
CA ASN A 100 23.10 -6.75 6.88
C ASN A 100 22.46 -6.06 8.09
N ASP A 101 23.28 -5.81 9.13
CA ASP A 101 22.82 -5.36 10.45
C ASP A 101 22.09 -4.02 10.40
N GLN A 102 22.56 -3.07 9.57
CA GLN A 102 21.93 -1.76 9.44
C GLN A 102 20.50 -1.88 8.89
N LYS A 103 20.30 -2.68 7.84
CA LYS A 103 18.97 -2.89 7.26
C LYS A 103 18.07 -3.67 8.21
N ALA A 104 18.61 -4.67 8.91
CA ALA A 104 17.88 -5.42 9.93
C ALA A 104 17.43 -4.52 11.08
N ALA A 105 18.29 -3.61 11.55
CA ALA A 105 17.96 -2.64 12.59
C ALA A 105 16.83 -1.70 12.15
N PHE A 106 16.90 -1.14 10.94
CA PHE A 106 15.84 -0.29 10.38
C PHE A 106 14.50 -1.04 10.25
N LEU A 107 14.52 -2.27 9.72
CA LEU A 107 13.31 -3.09 9.60
C LEU A 107 12.72 -3.46 10.98
N THR A 108 13.57 -3.67 11.98
CA THR A 108 13.14 -3.92 13.36
C THR A 108 12.49 -2.66 13.97
N ALA A 109 13.08 -1.48 13.76
CA ALA A 109 12.49 -0.22 14.18
C ALA A 109 11.13 0.01 13.52
N ARG A 110 11.02 -0.29 12.22
CA ARG A 110 9.79 -0.22 11.46
C ARG A 110 8.70 -1.21 11.95
N ALA A 111 9.08 -2.44 12.26
CA ALA A 111 8.17 -3.37 12.90
C ALA A 111 7.65 -2.84 14.24
N ARG A 112 8.56 -2.32 15.08
CA ARG A 112 8.21 -1.73 16.38
C ARG A 112 7.25 -0.55 16.23
N TRP A 113 7.43 0.28 15.21
CA TRP A 113 6.49 1.35 14.86
C TRP A 113 5.06 0.84 14.68
N TYR A 114 4.85 -0.19 13.83
CA TYR A 114 3.51 -0.74 13.60
C TYR A 114 2.95 -1.54 14.78
N SER A 115 3.82 -2.16 15.57
CA SER A 115 3.43 -2.82 16.82
C SER A 115 2.85 -1.79 17.81
N LEU A 116 3.57 -0.69 18.04
CA LEU A 116 3.13 0.41 18.92
C LEU A 116 1.85 1.10 18.42
N LEU A 117 1.68 1.26 17.10
CA LEU A 117 0.44 1.77 16.52
C LEU A 117 -0.77 0.84 16.71
N SER A 118 -0.53 -0.46 16.92
CA SER A 118 -1.58 -1.46 17.16
C SER A 118 -2.00 -1.53 18.62
N ASP A 119 -1.22 -0.95 19.54
CA ASP A 119 -1.53 -0.92 20.97
C ASP A 119 -2.76 -0.04 21.24
N THR A 120 -3.56 -0.42 22.24
CA THR A 120 -4.74 0.34 22.67
C THR A 120 -4.70 0.55 24.17
N PRO A 121 -4.40 1.78 24.66
CA PRO A 121 -4.06 2.98 23.89
C PRO A 121 -2.65 2.92 23.27
N VAL A 122 -2.43 3.72 22.22
CA VAL A 122 -1.10 3.86 21.59
C VAL A 122 -0.10 4.49 22.56
N ASP A 123 1.06 3.86 22.75
CA ASP A 123 2.14 4.40 23.58
C ASP A 123 2.90 5.51 22.83
N ARG A 124 2.46 6.75 23.07
CA ARG A 124 3.02 7.96 22.45
C ARG A 124 4.48 8.22 22.86
N GLU A 125 4.88 7.84 24.07
CA GLU A 125 6.26 8.06 24.53
C GLU A 125 7.21 7.04 23.89
N ALA A 126 6.80 5.79 23.75
CA ALA A 126 7.58 4.80 23.01
C ALA A 126 7.74 5.18 21.53
N LEU A 127 6.69 5.69 20.86
CA LEU A 127 6.79 6.22 19.50
C LEU A 127 7.73 7.43 19.42
N SER A 128 7.65 8.29 20.44
CA SER A 128 8.54 9.44 20.59
C SER A 128 10.01 8.98 20.66
N ILE A 129 10.35 8.05 21.55
CA ILE A 129 11.71 7.52 21.68
C ILE A 129 12.18 6.88 20.38
N LEU A 130 11.35 6.04 19.76
CA LEU A 130 11.69 5.34 18.52
C LEU A 130 12.01 6.29 17.36
N THR A 131 11.20 7.33 17.15
CA THR A 131 11.45 8.32 16.08
C THR A 131 12.72 9.12 16.33
N ARG A 132 13.04 9.41 17.60
CA ARG A 132 14.29 10.10 17.96
C ARG A 132 15.52 9.23 17.65
N GLU A 133 15.47 7.94 17.96
CA GLU A 133 16.55 6.98 17.66
C GLU A 133 16.87 6.87 16.17
N GLN A 134 15.90 7.16 15.29
CA GLN A 134 16.07 7.12 13.84
C GLN A 134 16.38 8.50 13.22
N ALA A 135 16.33 9.58 14.01
CA ALA A 135 16.42 10.95 13.49
C ALA A 135 17.82 11.33 12.98
N ASP A 136 18.88 10.75 13.55
CA ASP A 136 20.26 11.15 13.26
C ASP A 136 20.61 10.97 11.77
N ALA A 137 20.03 9.96 11.11
CA ALA A 137 20.21 9.71 9.68
C ALA A 137 19.68 10.84 8.77
N TYR A 138 18.90 11.78 9.31
CA TYR A 138 18.21 12.83 8.55
C TYR A 138 18.62 14.25 8.96
N ILE A 139 19.66 14.41 9.78
CA ILE A 139 20.11 15.73 10.24
C ILE A 139 20.52 16.62 9.07
N ASP A 140 21.30 16.12 8.11
CA ASP A 140 21.75 16.94 6.99
C ASP A 140 20.60 17.32 6.05
N MET A 141 19.69 16.36 5.80
CA MET A 141 18.48 16.58 4.99
C MET A 141 17.57 17.66 5.60
N SER A 142 17.52 17.73 6.93
CA SER A 142 16.66 18.69 7.66
C SER A 142 17.02 20.16 7.41
N ARG A 143 18.24 20.45 6.93
CA ARG A 143 18.69 21.82 6.61
C ARG A 143 18.02 22.40 5.37
N PHE A 144 17.52 21.53 4.49
CA PHE A 144 16.91 21.90 3.21
C PHE A 144 15.38 21.85 3.25
N CYS A 145 14.80 21.59 4.41
CA CYS A 145 13.37 21.46 4.57
C CYS A 145 12.70 22.82 4.73
N GLY A 146 11.63 23.05 3.95
CA GLY A 146 10.68 24.12 4.18
C GLY A 146 9.57 23.74 5.17
N GLN A 147 8.52 24.57 5.21
CA GLN A 147 7.32 24.37 6.03
C GLN A 147 6.53 23.10 5.68
N GLY A 148 6.77 22.51 4.50
CA GLY A 148 6.04 21.34 4.04
C GLY A 148 6.17 20.12 4.96
N ILE A 149 7.34 19.89 5.56
CA ILE A 149 7.57 18.73 6.44
C ILE A 149 6.82 18.84 7.76
N PRO A 150 6.91 19.95 8.53
CA PRO A 150 6.09 20.14 9.73
C PRO A 150 4.58 20.02 9.48
N VAL A 151 4.07 20.62 8.40
CA VAL A 151 2.63 20.55 8.07
C VAL A 151 2.21 19.12 7.72
N ALA A 152 2.98 18.43 6.87
CA ALA A 152 2.72 17.04 6.54
C ALA A 152 2.79 16.14 7.78
N ALA A 153 3.70 16.40 8.72
CA ALA A 153 3.86 15.61 9.93
C ALA A 153 2.66 15.78 10.87
N ALA A 154 2.18 17.00 11.05
CA ALA A 154 0.98 17.28 11.83
C ALA A 154 -0.26 16.58 11.24
N SER A 155 -0.43 16.65 9.91
CA SER A 155 -1.50 15.95 9.18
C SER A 155 -1.38 14.44 9.26
N PHE A 156 -0.16 13.90 9.15
CA PHE A 156 0.14 12.48 9.29
C PHE A 156 -0.23 11.97 10.68
N CYS A 157 0.22 12.65 11.73
CA CYS A 157 -0.12 12.33 13.10
C CYS A 157 -1.63 12.41 13.34
N LYS A 158 -2.32 13.44 12.84
CA LYS A 158 -3.78 13.56 12.93
C LYS A 158 -4.50 12.38 12.26
N ALA A 159 -4.05 11.94 11.07
CA ALA A 159 -4.65 10.81 10.36
C ALA A 159 -4.53 9.47 11.12
N LEU A 160 -3.54 9.36 12.02
CA LEU A 160 -3.30 8.22 12.90
C LEU A 160 -3.87 8.41 14.33
N ASP A 161 -4.65 9.46 14.57
CA ASP A 161 -5.17 9.80 15.91
C ASP A 161 -4.11 10.19 16.94
N LEU A 162 -2.96 10.68 16.45
CA LEU A 162 -1.80 11.11 17.23
C LEU A 162 -1.62 12.64 17.19
N SER A 163 -2.70 13.41 17.07
CA SER A 163 -2.64 14.87 16.99
C SER A 163 -1.75 15.48 18.08
N GLY A 164 -0.93 16.46 17.71
CA GLY A 164 0.01 17.15 18.58
C GLY A 164 1.31 16.39 18.88
N LEU A 165 1.47 15.15 18.41
CA LEU A 165 2.66 14.35 18.71
C LEU A 165 3.94 14.96 18.11
N SER A 166 3.87 15.50 16.89
CA SER A 166 5.02 16.00 16.14
C SER A 166 5.32 17.49 16.32
N ASP A 167 4.48 18.24 17.04
CA ASP A 167 4.51 19.71 17.08
C ASP A 167 5.84 20.27 17.66
N SER A 168 6.46 19.52 18.56
CA SER A 168 7.74 19.88 19.20
C SER A 168 8.95 19.13 18.63
N TRP A 169 8.74 18.30 17.60
CA TRP A 169 9.82 17.48 17.04
C TRP A 169 10.69 18.29 16.09
N SER A 170 11.99 17.97 16.07
CA SER A 170 12.86 18.45 15.01
C SER A 170 12.43 17.90 13.65
N VAL A 171 12.76 18.61 12.58
CA VAL A 171 12.47 18.19 11.20
C VAL A 171 13.08 16.82 10.89
N ALA A 172 14.32 16.55 11.32
CA ALA A 172 14.96 15.24 11.13
C ALA A 172 14.14 14.09 11.74
N ARG A 173 13.51 14.35 12.89
CA ARG A 173 12.63 13.39 13.57
C ARG A 173 11.27 13.23 12.88
N GLN A 174 10.74 14.30 12.29
CA GLN A 174 9.55 14.25 11.44
C GLN A 174 9.82 13.45 10.15
N ILE A 175 11.02 13.56 9.57
CA ILE A 175 11.44 12.71 8.44
C ILE A 175 11.54 11.25 8.88
N ALA A 176 12.13 10.96 10.04
CA ALA A 176 12.21 9.61 10.59
C ALA A 176 10.83 8.97 10.82
N LEU A 177 9.84 9.75 11.28
CA LEU A 177 8.44 9.32 11.36
C LEU A 177 7.93 8.81 10.01
N PHE A 178 8.19 9.56 8.94
CA PHE A 178 7.76 9.20 7.59
C PHE A 178 8.46 7.93 7.09
N THR A 179 9.78 7.82 7.24
CA THR A 179 10.51 6.65 6.75
C THR A 179 10.14 5.37 7.50
N LEU A 180 9.90 5.45 8.81
CA LEU A 180 9.37 4.33 9.60
C LEU A 180 7.99 3.86 9.11
N SER A 181 7.17 4.77 8.60
CA SER A 181 5.88 4.42 7.98
C SER A 181 5.98 3.89 6.55
N GLY A 182 7.19 3.82 5.97
CA GLY A 182 7.38 3.43 4.56
C GLY A 182 7.05 4.49 3.54
N SER A 183 7.09 5.74 3.97
CA SER A 183 7.09 6.86 3.04
C SER A 183 8.42 6.95 2.32
N ALA A 184 8.43 7.58 1.14
CA ALA A 184 9.60 7.68 0.29
C ALA A 184 10.26 9.04 0.48
N VAL A 185 11.54 9.05 0.87
CA VAL A 185 12.28 10.27 1.12
C VAL A 185 13.63 10.17 0.45
N ALA A 186 13.99 11.18 -0.34
CA ALA A 186 15.25 11.25 -1.05
C ALA A 186 15.91 12.62 -0.85
N ALA A 187 17.23 12.62 -0.76
CA ALA A 187 18.05 13.80 -0.95
C ALA A 187 18.89 13.59 -2.20
N GLY A 188 19.05 14.63 -3.03
CA GLY A 188 20.02 14.58 -4.12
C GLY A 188 19.62 15.35 -5.36
N THR A 189 20.55 15.37 -6.30
CA THR A 189 20.26 15.72 -7.68
C THR A 189 19.41 14.62 -8.30
N TRP A 190 18.16 14.92 -8.59
CA TRP A 190 17.38 14.06 -9.46
C TRP A 190 17.76 14.37 -10.89
N GLN A 191 18.22 13.36 -11.64
CA GLN A 191 18.56 13.53 -13.05
C GLN A 191 17.26 13.61 -13.86
N CYS A 192 17.03 14.78 -14.45
CA CYS A 192 15.96 15.03 -15.39
C CYS A 192 16.59 15.33 -16.75
N ALA A 193 16.56 14.38 -17.69
CA ALA A 193 16.90 14.61 -19.11
C ALA A 193 18.07 15.60 -19.32
N ASP A 194 19.29 15.17 -18.96
CA ASP A 194 20.56 15.91 -19.01
C ASP A 194 20.77 17.06 -18.00
N GLU A 195 19.76 17.43 -17.22
CA GLU A 195 19.86 18.47 -16.18
C GLU A 195 19.52 17.93 -14.77
N ALA A 196 20.34 18.29 -13.79
CA ALA A 196 20.06 17.96 -12.39
C ALA A 196 19.04 18.95 -11.81
N TYR A 197 17.94 18.45 -11.25
CA TYR A 197 17.07 19.30 -10.42
C TYR A 197 17.86 19.86 -9.24
N ARG A 198 17.90 21.19 -9.12
CA ARG A 198 18.55 21.93 -8.02
C ARG A 198 17.57 22.90 -7.34
N GLY A 199 16.28 22.67 -7.53
CA GLY A 199 15.23 23.59 -7.09
C GLY A 199 14.91 23.49 -5.61
N LEU A 200 13.71 23.94 -5.29
CA LEU A 200 13.15 23.97 -3.94
C LEU A 200 12.87 22.56 -3.40
N PRO A 201 12.72 22.37 -2.07
CA PRO A 201 12.22 21.10 -1.54
C PRO A 201 10.82 20.81 -2.08
N LEU A 202 10.58 19.55 -2.45
CA LEU A 202 9.29 19.08 -2.96
C LEU A 202 8.70 18.07 -1.98
N VAL A 203 7.42 18.22 -1.63
CA VAL A 203 6.75 17.32 -0.68
C VAL A 203 5.34 17.00 -1.18
N CYS A 204 5.02 15.72 -1.32
CA CYS A 204 3.67 15.20 -1.59
C CYS A 204 3.21 14.36 -0.42
N TYR A 205 2.15 14.77 0.27
CA TYR A 205 1.51 14.01 1.34
C TYR A 205 0.13 13.56 0.91
N SER A 206 -0.15 12.27 1.12
CA SER A 206 -1.47 11.68 0.90
C SER A 206 -1.96 11.01 2.17
N GLY A 207 -3.08 11.51 2.69
CA GLY A 207 -3.83 10.87 3.74
C GLY A 207 -4.53 9.59 3.25
N GLY A 208 -4.96 9.53 1.99
CA GLY A 208 -5.91 8.51 1.48
C GLY A 208 -7.20 8.47 2.29
N GLY A 209 -8.06 7.47 2.09
CA GLY A 209 -9.17 7.12 3.00
C GLY A 209 -10.30 8.15 3.19
N ARG A 210 -11.49 7.66 3.56
CA ARG A 210 -12.71 8.48 3.69
C ARG A 210 -12.76 9.41 4.92
N ASP A 211 -11.84 9.27 5.87
CA ASP A 211 -12.00 9.96 7.16
C ASP A 211 -11.63 11.45 7.06
N LYS A 212 -12.30 12.29 7.87
CA LYS A 212 -12.07 13.75 7.89
C LYS A 212 -10.74 14.15 8.54
N ARG A 213 -9.97 13.19 9.05
CA ARG A 213 -8.66 13.45 9.68
C ARG A 213 -7.56 13.42 8.62
N ARG A 214 -7.77 12.69 7.53
CA ARG A 214 -6.92 12.63 6.36
C ARG A 214 -7.15 13.84 5.46
N GLY A 215 -6.11 14.15 4.70
CA GLY A 215 -6.04 15.30 3.80
C GLY A 215 -4.93 15.08 2.80
N VAL A 216 -4.53 16.14 2.12
CA VAL A 216 -3.51 16.13 1.09
C VAL A 216 -2.69 17.42 1.22
N HIS A 217 -1.40 17.33 0.90
CA HIS A 217 -0.54 18.50 0.77
C HIS A 217 0.45 18.28 -0.36
N ILE A 218 0.69 19.30 -1.18
CA ILE A 218 1.72 19.31 -2.20
C ILE A 218 2.46 20.63 -2.06
N PHE A 219 3.67 20.55 -1.52
CA PHE A 219 4.53 21.71 -1.35
C PHE A 219 5.59 21.79 -2.44
N VAL A 220 5.74 22.99 -2.98
CA VAL A 220 6.89 23.40 -3.79
C VAL A 220 7.58 24.53 -3.04
N GLY A 221 8.70 24.21 -2.39
CA GLY A 221 9.28 25.10 -1.37
C GLY A 221 8.39 25.20 -0.14
N ASP A 222 8.00 26.43 0.20
CA ASP A 222 7.13 26.74 1.34
C ASP A 222 5.66 26.91 0.96
N GLN A 223 5.32 26.81 -0.33
CA GLN A 223 3.95 27.01 -0.81
C GLN A 223 3.21 25.68 -0.92
N ASP A 224 2.13 25.52 -0.14
CA ASP A 224 1.14 24.45 -0.34
C ASP A 224 0.23 24.81 -1.51
N LEU A 225 0.17 23.94 -2.52
CA LEU A 225 -0.57 24.16 -3.76
C LEU A 225 -1.85 23.32 -3.85
N THR A 226 -2.25 22.68 -2.75
CA THR A 226 -3.43 21.79 -2.74
C THR A 226 -4.72 22.47 -2.31
N SER A 227 -5.84 21.88 -2.77
CA SER A 227 -7.16 22.11 -2.17
C SER A 227 -7.49 20.98 -1.18
N ARG A 228 -8.55 21.15 -0.36
CA ARG A 228 -9.04 20.07 0.53
C ARG A 228 -10.07 19.16 -0.15
N GLU A 229 -10.11 19.15 -1.48
CA GLU A 229 -11.09 18.41 -2.26
C GLU A 229 -10.67 16.96 -2.45
N ARG A 230 -11.66 16.08 -2.64
CA ARG A 230 -11.45 14.67 -2.97
C ARG A 230 -10.89 14.55 -4.38
N GLY A 231 -9.97 13.61 -4.59
CA GLY A 231 -9.46 13.27 -5.91
C GLY A 231 -7.96 13.07 -5.95
N MET A 232 -7.43 13.04 -7.17
CA MET A 232 -5.99 13.14 -7.43
C MET A 232 -5.60 14.61 -7.53
N HIS A 233 -4.67 15.06 -6.71
CA HIS A 233 -4.04 16.36 -6.81
C HIS A 233 -2.78 16.24 -7.65
N VAL A 234 -2.61 17.15 -8.61
CA VAL A 234 -1.48 17.18 -9.53
C VAL A 234 -0.88 18.57 -9.55
N VAL A 235 0.43 18.66 -9.38
CA VAL A 235 1.19 19.90 -9.57
C VAL A 235 2.33 19.64 -10.53
N PHE A 236 2.52 20.54 -11.49
CA PHE A 236 3.68 20.52 -12.38
C PHE A 236 4.66 21.63 -12.04
N VAL A 237 5.93 21.26 -12.02
CA VAL A 237 7.05 22.14 -11.71
C VAL A 237 8.03 22.12 -12.87
N ASP A 238 8.44 23.30 -13.30
CA ASP A 238 9.52 23.45 -14.26
C ASP A 238 10.84 23.04 -13.58
N ALA A 239 11.52 22.02 -14.13
CA ALA A 239 12.69 21.42 -13.49
C ALA A 239 13.89 22.38 -13.40
N LYS A 240 13.96 23.40 -14.26
CA LYS A 240 15.08 24.35 -14.32
C LYS A 240 14.93 25.45 -13.29
N THR A 241 13.73 26.01 -13.22
CA THR A 241 13.40 27.16 -12.37
C THR A 241 12.87 26.75 -11.00
N GLY A 242 12.40 25.51 -10.85
CA GLY A 242 11.72 25.04 -9.65
C GLY A 242 10.36 25.71 -9.41
N THR A 243 9.82 26.42 -10.41
CA THR A 243 8.55 27.15 -10.29
C THR A 243 7.39 26.24 -10.69
N ALA A 244 6.35 26.20 -9.85
CA ALA A 244 5.10 25.53 -10.20
C ALA A 244 4.36 26.35 -11.26
N PHE A 245 3.95 25.72 -12.35
CA PHE A 245 3.21 26.38 -13.44
C PHE A 245 1.78 25.89 -13.61
N GLU A 246 1.44 24.74 -13.01
CA GLU A 246 0.08 24.19 -13.05
C GLU A 246 -0.21 23.44 -11.74
N SER A 247 -1.42 23.61 -11.21
CA SER A 247 -1.93 22.89 -10.04
C SER A 247 -3.43 22.63 -10.23
N ASP A 248 -3.85 21.39 -10.07
CA ASP A 248 -5.24 20.99 -10.26
C ASP A 248 -5.64 19.77 -9.39
N CYS A 249 -6.94 19.57 -9.22
CA CYS A 249 -7.55 18.46 -8.50
C CYS A 249 -8.61 17.76 -9.37
N PHE A 250 -8.52 16.44 -9.49
CA PHE A 250 -9.40 15.62 -10.31
C PHE A 250 -10.22 14.66 -9.45
N ASP A 251 -11.52 14.93 -9.28
CA ASP A 251 -12.45 14.04 -8.56
C ASP A 251 -12.86 12.82 -9.40
N LEU A 252 -11.97 11.83 -9.44
CA LEU A 252 -12.14 10.58 -10.16
C LEU A 252 -13.10 9.60 -9.48
N TRP A 253 -13.76 10.00 -8.39
CA TRP A 253 -14.88 9.26 -7.80
C TRP A 253 -16.23 9.81 -8.25
N GLY A 254 -16.38 11.13 -8.27
CA GLY A 254 -17.65 11.79 -8.55
C GLY A 254 -17.99 11.84 -10.04
N HIS A 255 -16.99 11.99 -10.91
CA HIS A 255 -17.21 12.48 -12.26
C HIS A 255 -16.26 11.86 -13.29
N MET A 256 -16.80 11.05 -14.21
CA MET A 256 -16.02 10.48 -15.34
C MET A 256 -15.37 11.57 -16.23
N LYS A 257 -15.98 12.76 -16.32
CA LYS A 257 -15.42 13.89 -17.10
C LYS A 257 -14.08 14.39 -16.55
N GLU A 258 -13.86 14.31 -15.24
CA GLU A 258 -12.58 14.67 -14.62
C GLU A 258 -11.46 13.75 -15.10
N GLY A 259 -11.77 12.50 -15.44
CA GLY A 259 -10.77 11.60 -16.01
C GLY A 259 -10.28 12.01 -17.39
N LEU A 260 -11.18 12.52 -18.25
CA LEU A 260 -10.79 13.06 -19.57
C LEU A 260 -9.96 14.33 -19.42
N ARG A 261 -10.32 15.20 -18.48
CA ARG A 261 -9.58 16.42 -18.17
C ARG A 261 -8.17 16.10 -17.65
N MET A 262 -8.07 15.12 -16.75
CA MET A 262 -6.77 14.66 -16.22
C MET A 262 -5.86 14.12 -17.31
N ILE A 263 -6.39 13.31 -18.25
CA ILE A 263 -5.59 12.82 -19.38
C ILE A 263 -5.03 13.99 -20.20
N GLN A 264 -5.86 14.98 -20.54
CA GLN A 264 -5.42 16.15 -21.30
C GLN A 264 -4.33 16.94 -20.58
N VAL A 265 -4.46 17.11 -19.26
CA VAL A 265 -3.45 17.79 -18.43
C VAL A 265 -2.14 17.00 -18.38
N LEU A 266 -2.21 15.69 -18.12
CA LEU A 266 -1.03 14.83 -18.04
C LEU A 266 -0.31 14.69 -19.39
N GLU A 267 -1.04 14.57 -20.49
CA GLU A 267 -0.48 14.45 -21.84
C GLU A 267 0.04 15.79 -22.38
N GLY A 268 -0.57 16.91 -21.98
CA GLY A 268 -0.14 18.26 -22.34
C GLY A 268 1.08 18.77 -21.56
N ALA A 269 1.45 18.09 -20.47
CA ALA A 269 2.60 18.45 -19.65
C ALA A 269 3.92 18.35 -20.46
N PRO A 270 4.79 19.39 -20.42
CA PRO A 270 6.06 19.37 -21.15
C PRO A 270 6.98 18.23 -20.73
N GLU A 271 7.72 17.65 -21.69
CA GLU A 271 8.78 16.69 -21.40
C GLU A 271 9.83 17.28 -20.45
N GLY A 272 10.30 16.47 -19.49
CA GLY A 272 11.24 16.91 -18.46
C GLY A 272 10.63 17.78 -17.35
N CYS A 273 9.33 18.08 -17.35
CA CYS A 273 8.72 18.69 -16.17
C CYS A 273 8.63 17.69 -15.01
N ILE A 274 8.61 18.19 -13.78
CA ILE A 274 8.41 17.39 -12.57
C ILE A 274 6.91 17.38 -12.26
N GLY A 275 6.34 16.18 -12.15
CA GLY A 275 4.98 15.96 -11.67
C GLY A 275 4.98 15.55 -10.20
N LEU A 276 4.12 16.21 -9.42
CA LEU A 276 3.82 15.91 -8.02
C LEU A 276 2.38 15.41 -7.95
N PHE A 277 2.17 14.24 -7.35
CA PHE A 277 0.88 13.55 -7.33
C PHE A 277 0.53 13.15 -5.91
N ALA A 278 -0.69 13.42 -5.47
CA ALA A 278 -1.17 12.96 -4.18
C ALA A 278 -2.69 12.72 -4.16
N VAL A 279 -3.14 11.65 -3.52
CA VAL A 279 -4.57 11.31 -3.42
C VAL A 279 -5.19 11.84 -2.12
N CYS A 280 -6.38 12.43 -2.23
CA CYS A 280 -7.24 12.76 -1.10
C CYS A 280 -8.55 11.94 -1.18
N ASP A 281 -8.85 11.15 -0.15
CA ASP A 281 -9.99 10.22 -0.08
C ASP A 281 -9.97 9.11 -1.13
N GLU A 282 -10.22 9.42 -2.40
CA GLU A 282 -10.43 8.44 -3.46
C GLU A 282 -10.12 9.00 -4.86
N ALA A 283 -9.42 8.23 -5.69
CA ALA A 283 -9.06 8.60 -7.05
C ALA A 283 -9.07 7.43 -8.06
N SER A 284 -9.50 6.23 -7.65
CA SER A 284 -9.36 4.99 -8.44
C SER A 284 -10.60 4.62 -9.27
N VAL A 285 -11.81 5.04 -8.89
CA VAL A 285 -13.05 4.50 -9.49
C VAL A 285 -13.19 4.78 -10.98
N PHE A 286 -12.87 6.00 -11.43
CA PHE A 286 -12.83 6.34 -12.86
C PHE A 286 -11.40 6.44 -13.40
N MET A 287 -10.42 5.80 -12.74
CA MET A 287 -9.06 5.67 -13.25
C MET A 287 -9.07 4.72 -14.46
N THR A 288 -8.81 5.25 -15.65
CA THR A 288 -8.79 4.46 -16.90
C THR A 288 -7.37 4.03 -17.24
N ASN A 289 -7.23 3.00 -18.09
CA ASN A 289 -5.92 2.59 -18.60
C ASN A 289 -5.16 3.73 -19.31
N ALA A 290 -5.87 4.62 -20.02
CA ALA A 290 -5.26 5.78 -20.67
C ALA A 290 -4.66 6.76 -19.64
N MET A 291 -5.35 6.99 -18.53
CA MET A 291 -4.86 7.83 -17.44
C MET A 291 -3.68 7.19 -16.72
N GLU A 292 -3.72 5.88 -16.47
CA GLU A 292 -2.57 5.17 -15.92
C GLU A 292 -1.38 5.24 -16.88
N SER A 293 -1.59 5.07 -18.19
CA SER A 293 -0.54 5.25 -19.20
C SER A 293 0.04 6.66 -19.21
N ALA A 294 -0.77 7.70 -18.95
CA ALA A 294 -0.30 9.08 -18.85
C ALA A 294 0.53 9.31 -17.57
N LEU A 295 0.14 8.72 -16.43
CA LEU A 295 0.91 8.74 -15.18
C LEU A 295 2.23 7.97 -15.30
N LEU A 296 2.24 6.84 -16.01
CA LEU A 296 3.46 6.06 -16.27
C LEU A 296 4.55 6.86 -17.00
N GLN A 297 4.18 7.88 -17.78
CA GLN A 297 5.13 8.77 -18.44
C GLN A 297 5.91 9.63 -17.44
N PHE A 298 5.53 9.69 -16.16
CA PHE A 298 6.29 10.36 -15.11
C PHE A 298 7.27 9.44 -14.37
N GLY A 299 7.46 8.22 -14.87
CA GLY A 299 8.29 7.20 -14.21
C GLY A 299 7.61 6.50 -13.04
N ILE A 300 6.32 6.71 -12.83
CA ILE A 300 5.50 5.96 -11.86
C ILE A 300 5.46 4.48 -12.29
N ASP A 301 5.32 3.56 -11.35
CA ASP A 301 5.14 2.12 -11.60
C ASP A 301 3.73 1.62 -11.29
N LYS A 302 3.38 0.46 -11.86
CA LYS A 302 2.18 -0.30 -11.50
C LYS A 302 2.53 -1.44 -10.55
N THR A 303 2.91 -1.11 -9.32
CA THR A 303 3.18 -2.12 -8.30
C THR A 303 1.93 -2.75 -7.65
N PRO A 304 0.81 -2.05 -7.35
CA PRO A 304 -0.34 -2.67 -6.70
C PRO A 304 -0.97 -3.74 -7.58
N ILE A 305 -1.28 -4.92 -7.02
CA ILE A 305 -2.16 -5.89 -7.67
C ILE A 305 -3.51 -5.83 -6.98
N ALA A 306 -4.57 -5.54 -7.75
CA ALA A 306 -5.96 -5.65 -7.30
C ALA A 306 -6.73 -6.49 -8.32
N GLY A 307 -7.47 -7.51 -7.85
CA GLY A 307 -8.21 -8.39 -8.76
C GLY A 307 -7.36 -9.18 -9.77
N GLY A 308 -6.05 -9.29 -9.55
CA GLY A 308 -5.11 -9.95 -10.47
C GLY A 308 -4.50 -9.04 -11.54
N GLU A 309 -4.89 -7.76 -11.58
CA GLU A 309 -4.32 -6.76 -12.48
C GLU A 309 -3.45 -5.76 -11.72
N SER A 310 -2.40 -5.28 -12.38
CA SER A 310 -1.52 -4.24 -11.84
C SER A 310 -2.13 -2.86 -12.12
N HIS A 311 -2.33 -2.09 -11.06
CA HIS A 311 -2.86 -0.71 -11.11
C HIS A 311 -1.83 0.27 -10.57
N ILE A 312 -2.06 1.59 -10.65
CA ILE A 312 -1.23 2.57 -9.92
C ILE A 312 -1.76 2.79 -8.49
N ILE A 313 -3.09 2.83 -8.35
CA ILE A 313 -3.76 3.07 -7.07
C ILE A 313 -4.92 2.11 -6.87
N GLY A 314 -5.18 1.75 -5.60
CA GLY A 314 -6.36 1.00 -5.19
C GLY A 314 -7.44 1.88 -4.59
N LEU A 315 -8.63 1.31 -4.40
CA LEU A 315 -9.75 1.96 -3.71
C LEU A 315 -9.28 2.54 -2.36
N ARG A 316 -9.50 3.85 -2.20
CA ARG A 316 -9.18 4.68 -1.03
C ARG A 316 -7.76 4.57 -0.51
N SER A 317 -6.85 4.09 -1.36
CA SER A 317 -5.44 4.00 -1.01
C SER A 317 -4.85 5.40 -0.81
N SER A 318 -3.92 5.50 0.14
CA SER A 318 -3.01 6.64 0.20
C SER A 318 -1.98 6.46 -0.90
N PHE A 319 -1.74 7.49 -1.71
CA PHE A 319 -0.77 7.46 -2.80
C PHE A 319 -0.14 8.84 -2.94
N ALA A 320 1.18 8.87 -2.91
CA ALA A 320 1.98 10.05 -3.21
C ALA A 320 3.09 9.66 -4.19
N ALA A 321 3.39 10.53 -5.15
CA ALA A 321 4.50 10.35 -6.05
C ALA A 321 5.09 11.68 -6.46
N ILE A 322 6.40 11.68 -6.71
CA ILE A 322 7.08 12.72 -7.46
C ILE A 322 7.75 12.00 -8.64
N GLY A 323 7.66 12.55 -9.84
CA GLY A 323 8.15 11.92 -11.06
C GLY A 323 8.54 12.94 -12.11
N ILE A 324 9.25 12.51 -13.15
CA ILE A 324 9.71 13.37 -14.24
C ILE A 324 9.06 12.90 -15.53
N LYS A 325 8.42 13.81 -16.26
CA LYS A 325 7.82 13.51 -17.56
C LYS A 325 8.91 13.01 -18.53
N GLY A 326 8.66 11.86 -19.15
CA GLY A 326 9.58 11.15 -20.03
C GLY A 326 10.48 10.13 -19.32
N ALA A 327 10.44 10.05 -17.99
CA ALA A 327 11.30 9.12 -17.25
C ALA A 327 10.83 7.66 -17.36
N PRO A 328 11.75 6.68 -17.33
CA PRO A 328 11.39 5.25 -17.34
C PRO A 328 10.47 4.89 -16.17
N SER A 329 9.52 3.98 -16.38
CA SER A 329 8.67 3.46 -15.29
C SER A 329 9.51 2.86 -14.16
N GLY A 330 9.14 3.17 -12.92
CA GLY A 330 9.83 2.75 -11.69
C GLY A 330 10.93 3.70 -11.22
N THR A 331 11.17 4.84 -11.89
CA THR A 331 12.16 5.83 -11.44
C THR A 331 11.56 6.95 -10.58
N ALA A 332 10.23 7.06 -10.52
CA ALA A 332 9.54 8.03 -9.67
C ALA A 332 9.78 7.72 -8.19
N LEU A 333 9.87 8.77 -7.37
CA LEU A 333 9.81 8.63 -5.93
C LEU A 333 8.33 8.46 -5.54
N GLN A 334 7.92 7.24 -5.24
CA GLN A 334 6.52 6.93 -4.94
C GLN A 334 6.36 6.15 -3.65
N SER A 335 5.24 6.38 -2.96
CA SER A 335 4.82 5.62 -1.80
C SER A 335 3.31 5.50 -1.78
N ARG A 336 2.83 4.40 -1.21
CA ARG A 336 1.41 4.11 -1.11
C ARG A 336 1.09 3.23 0.08
N SER A 337 -0.17 3.23 0.48
CA SER A 337 -0.71 2.33 1.51
C SER A 337 -2.16 1.99 1.13
N PRO A 338 -2.58 0.72 1.14
CA PRO A 338 -3.96 0.34 0.84
C PRO A 338 -4.92 0.91 1.91
N GLU A 339 -6.22 1.03 1.63
CA GLU A 339 -7.19 1.45 2.68
C GLU A 339 -7.17 0.50 3.88
N TYR A 340 -7.10 -0.80 3.58
CA TYR A 340 -6.97 -1.88 4.54
C TYR A 340 -6.01 -2.95 4.02
N PHE A 341 -5.29 -3.60 4.93
CA PHE A 341 -4.47 -4.77 4.66
C PHE A 341 -4.69 -5.78 5.79
N GLN A 342 -5.22 -6.95 5.48
CA GLN A 342 -5.52 -8.01 6.47
C GLN A 342 -6.29 -7.49 7.71
N GLY A 343 -7.33 -6.68 7.48
CA GLY A 343 -8.15 -6.10 8.55
C GLY A 343 -7.50 -4.95 9.32
N ARG A 344 -6.24 -4.61 9.03
CA ARG A 344 -5.55 -3.45 9.58
C ARG A 344 -5.76 -2.26 8.67
N ARG A 345 -6.03 -1.10 9.26
CA ARG A 345 -6.20 0.14 8.51
C ARG A 345 -4.86 0.58 7.93
N GLY A 346 -4.84 1.00 6.68
CA GLY A 346 -3.67 1.62 6.06
C GLY A 346 -3.27 2.93 6.72
N HIS A 347 -2.15 3.49 6.30
CA HIS A 347 -1.58 4.71 6.88
C HIS A 347 -1.38 5.78 5.80
N PRO A 348 -1.34 7.08 6.18
CA PRO A 348 -0.88 8.13 5.29
C PRO A 348 0.53 7.84 4.75
N VAL A 349 0.86 8.45 3.61
CA VAL A 349 2.18 8.35 2.98
C VAL A 349 2.68 9.72 2.55
N ILE A 350 4.00 9.86 2.46
CA ILE A 350 4.65 11.03 1.88
C ILE A 350 5.71 10.62 0.84
N CYS A 351 5.90 11.48 -0.14
CA CYS A 351 7.08 11.53 -0.99
C CYS A 351 7.76 12.87 -0.80
N ALA A 352 9.02 12.89 -0.39
CA ALA A 352 9.76 14.13 -0.18
C ALA A 352 11.12 14.07 -0.89
N LEU A 353 11.42 15.11 -1.66
CA LEU A 353 12.69 15.31 -2.34
C LEU A 353 13.33 16.59 -1.84
N PHE A 354 14.58 16.47 -1.38
CA PHE A 354 15.36 17.60 -0.89
C PHE A 354 16.56 17.88 -1.81
N PRO A 355 16.83 19.15 -2.14
CA PRO A 355 18.05 19.51 -2.84
C PRO A 355 19.27 19.19 -1.96
N VAL A 356 20.41 18.93 -2.60
CA VAL A 356 21.70 18.78 -1.92
C VAL A 356 22.57 19.96 -2.31
N GLU A 357 23.32 20.50 -1.35
CA GLU A 357 24.36 21.49 -1.61
C GLU A 357 25.32 20.96 -2.67
N THR A 358 25.37 21.62 -3.82
CA THR A 358 26.48 21.43 -4.73
C THR A 358 27.66 22.17 -4.13
N THR A 359 28.64 21.43 -3.60
CA THR A 359 29.95 22.00 -3.28
C THR A 359 30.46 22.73 -4.53
N PRO A 360 30.75 24.05 -4.45
CA PRO A 360 31.09 24.87 -5.61
C PRO A 360 32.39 24.45 -6.32
#